data_AF-A0A1R1A728-F1
#
_entry.id   AF-A0A1R1A728-F1
#
_cell.length_a   1.000
_cell.length_b   1.000
_cell.length_c   1.000
_cell.angle_alpha   90.00
_cell.angle_beta   90.00
_cell.angle_gamma   90.00
#
_symmetry.space_group_name_H-M   'P 1'
#
loop_
_entity.id
_entity.type
_entity.pdbx_description
1 polymer ?
#
loop_
_entity_poly.entity_id
_entity_poly.type
_entity_poly.pdbx_seq_one_letter_code
_entity_poly.pdbx_strand_id
1 'polypeptide(L)'
;MGREQSDDPYKNLRQHSISDQQINTINLSDAVMNHISASQSDAKARSYNLAKPFPIYVTILFIVLLTSASVYAASELIQIRDRAGDVKIKSIVLESESKIVPYTLQNDPPLPTYRDRVLELVKPGQMLAYYVRNDSSPLTIQYLHNTNTNTSYNDFNVLLARTSAPVIKEPVNLPDGFTFKYGSVMPLIPNEHDASLSEEHARLLALFKQRAAAEPDQNLFIEEVNWTKANISELEYTKNNMSIRIQAMKNMIGMEVALSAEYTQETVDINGIETIFASGSIHGFQSYQAIWYDEAQKTHYQVTASDNVDLTEEQFKLVVKGLI
;
A
#
# COMPACT_ATOMS: atom_id res chain seq x y z
N MET A 1 23.22 -28.16 41.61
CA MET A 1 22.82 -26.75 41.34
C MET A 1 22.60 -26.64 39.85
N GLY A 2 21.36 -26.32 39.48
CA GLY A 2 20.80 -26.56 38.15
C GLY A 2 21.23 -25.54 37.10
N ARG A 3 21.29 -26.01 35.86
CA ARG A 3 21.42 -25.22 34.64
C ARG A 3 20.08 -24.56 34.36
N GLU A 4 20.04 -23.24 34.27
CA GLU A 4 18.88 -22.52 33.74
C GLU A 4 18.78 -22.79 32.24
N GLN A 5 17.62 -23.31 31.84
CA GLN A 5 17.22 -23.52 30.45
C GLN A 5 16.97 -22.15 29.81
N SER A 6 17.72 -21.86 28.75
CA SER A 6 17.40 -20.80 27.80
C SER A 6 16.05 -21.11 27.15
N ASP A 7 15.03 -20.32 27.46
CA ASP A 7 13.75 -20.38 26.77
C ASP A 7 13.93 -19.90 25.31
N ASP A 8 13.60 -20.79 24.37
CA ASP A 8 13.57 -20.52 22.94
C ASP A 8 12.41 -19.55 22.63
N PRO A 9 12.70 -18.30 22.20
CA PRO A 9 11.67 -17.29 21.94
C PRO A 9 10.73 -17.65 20.77
N TYR A 10 11.04 -18.72 20.02
CA TYR A 10 10.23 -19.20 18.90
C TYR A 10 9.28 -20.35 19.28
N LYS A 11 9.31 -20.83 20.53
CA LYS A 11 8.48 -21.97 20.97
C LYS A 11 6.97 -21.68 20.91
N ASN A 12 6.57 -20.41 21.12
CA ASN A 12 5.17 -19.97 21.02
C ASN A 12 4.66 -19.84 19.58
N LEU A 13 5.55 -19.63 18.61
CA LEU A 13 5.18 -19.53 17.19
C LEU A 13 4.85 -20.90 16.57
N ARG A 14 5.45 -21.98 17.09
CA ARG A 14 5.16 -23.36 16.66
C ARG A 14 3.87 -23.94 17.23
N GLN A 15 3.29 -23.35 18.27
CA GLN A 15 2.01 -23.80 18.84
C GLN A 15 0.78 -23.24 18.11
N HIS A 16 0.97 -22.24 17.24
CA HIS A 16 -0.12 -21.58 16.50
C HIS A 16 -0.02 -21.77 14.97
N SER A 17 0.97 -22.52 14.49
CA SER A 17 1.03 -22.93 13.09
C SER A 17 0.03 -24.07 12.85
N ILE A 18 -1.04 -23.77 12.11
CA ILE A 18 -1.93 -24.78 11.53
C ILE A 18 -1.06 -25.68 10.65
N SER A 19 -1.09 -27.00 10.90
CA SER A 19 -0.43 -28.00 10.07
C SER A 19 -1.02 -27.95 8.65
N ASP A 20 -0.16 -28.02 7.62
CA ASP A 20 -0.54 -28.11 6.20
C ASP A 20 -1.56 -29.22 5.89
N GLN A 21 -1.79 -30.15 6.84
CA GLN A 21 -2.81 -31.20 6.74
C GLN A 21 -4.25 -30.77 7.06
N GLN A 22 -4.51 -29.51 7.43
CA GLN A 22 -5.87 -28.99 7.71
C GLN A 22 -6.44 -28.07 6.63
N ILE A 23 -5.72 -27.85 5.53
CA ILE A 23 -6.30 -27.21 4.35
C ILE A 23 -7.11 -28.29 3.62
N ASN A 24 -8.42 -28.33 3.88
CA ASN A 24 -9.34 -29.12 3.08
C ASN A 24 -9.20 -28.68 1.62
N THR A 25 -8.57 -29.51 0.78
CA THR A 25 -8.63 -29.39 -0.66
C THR A 25 -10.09 -29.45 -1.09
N ILE A 26 -10.67 -28.29 -1.39
CA ILE A 26 -11.99 -28.19 -1.99
C ILE A 26 -11.89 -28.79 -3.40
N ASN A 27 -12.29 -30.05 -3.54
CA ASN A 27 -12.31 -30.74 -4.82
C ASN A 27 -13.55 -30.28 -5.61
N LEU A 28 -13.41 -29.16 -6.31
CA LEU A 28 -14.48 -28.53 -7.11
C LEU A 28 -14.98 -29.42 -8.25
N SER A 29 -14.20 -30.43 -8.65
CA SER A 29 -14.51 -31.32 -9.77
C SER A 29 -15.75 -32.17 -9.52
N ASP A 30 -15.93 -32.68 -8.30
CA ASP A 30 -17.05 -33.59 -7.98
C ASP A 30 -18.37 -32.82 -7.82
N ALA A 31 -18.32 -31.60 -7.29
CA ALA A 31 -19.49 -30.73 -7.17
C ALA A 31 -20.02 -30.28 -8.53
N VAL A 32 -19.11 -29.98 -9.47
CA VAL A 32 -19.46 -29.59 -10.84
C VAL A 32 -19.98 -30.78 -11.65
N MET A 33 -19.34 -31.96 -11.53
CA MET A 33 -19.78 -33.15 -12.26
C MET A 33 -21.14 -33.68 -11.78
N ASN A 34 -21.44 -33.57 -10.48
CA ASN A 34 -22.77 -33.93 -9.96
C ASN A 34 -23.85 -32.97 -10.47
N HIS A 35 -23.53 -31.68 -10.65
CA HIS A 35 -24.52 -30.72 -11.17
C HIS A 35 -24.79 -30.89 -12.68
N ILE A 36 -23.77 -31.25 -13.46
CA ILE A 36 -23.92 -31.55 -14.90
C ILE A 36 -24.70 -32.86 -15.10
N SER A 37 -24.43 -33.89 -14.28
CA SER A 37 -25.09 -35.19 -14.39
C SER A 37 -26.57 -35.14 -13.97
N ALA A 38 -26.90 -34.33 -12.97
CA ALA A 38 -28.29 -34.09 -12.56
C ALA A 38 -29.10 -33.27 -13.59
N SER A 39 -28.43 -32.53 -14.48
CA SER A 39 -29.07 -31.71 -15.51
C SER A 39 -29.30 -32.45 -16.84
N GLN A 40 -28.81 -33.68 -16.99
CA GLN A 40 -28.96 -34.49 -18.21
C GLN A 40 -29.93 -35.68 -18.08
N SER A 41 -30.53 -35.92 -16.91
CA SER A 41 -31.35 -37.11 -16.67
C SER A 41 -32.87 -36.94 -16.85
N ASP A 42 -33.35 -35.87 -17.48
CA ASP A 42 -34.77 -35.71 -17.84
C ASP A 42 -34.95 -35.29 -19.30
N ALA A 43 -34.71 -36.24 -20.21
CA ALA A 43 -35.17 -36.13 -21.59
C ALA A 43 -35.84 -37.44 -22.03
N LYS A 44 -37.08 -37.65 -21.57
CA LYS A 44 -38.01 -38.58 -22.22
C LYS A 44 -38.79 -37.87 -23.31
N ALA A 45 -38.70 -38.44 -24.50
CA ALA A 45 -39.27 -38.00 -25.76
C ALA A 45 -40.76 -37.63 -25.68
N ARG A 46 -41.13 -36.49 -26.29
CA ARG A 46 -42.47 -36.23 -26.84
C ARG A 46 -42.40 -35.33 -28.07
N SER A 47 -43.28 -35.64 -29.01
CA SER A 47 -43.28 -35.30 -30.44
C SER A 47 -43.54 -33.84 -30.79
N TYR A 48 -43.08 -33.48 -31.98
CA TYR A 48 -43.29 -32.23 -32.71
C TYR A 48 -44.76 -31.80 -32.86
N ASN A 49 -45.02 -30.52 -32.57
CA ASN A 49 -45.66 -29.51 -33.44
C ASN A 49 -46.45 -28.49 -32.61
N LEU A 50 -46.06 -27.21 -32.63
CA LEU A 50 -46.89 -26.06 -33.02
C LEU A 50 -46.09 -24.74 -32.90
N ALA A 51 -46.38 -23.81 -33.80
CA ALA A 51 -45.65 -22.57 -34.02
C ALA A 51 -46.04 -21.41 -33.09
N LYS A 52 -45.04 -20.54 -32.79
CA LYS A 52 -45.07 -19.15 -32.23
C LYS A 52 -45.39 -18.98 -30.73
N PRO A 53 -44.93 -17.90 -30.06
CA PRO A 53 -43.73 -17.07 -30.22
C PRO A 53 -42.88 -17.14 -28.92
N PHE A 54 -42.04 -18.16 -28.78
CA PHE A 54 -41.20 -18.32 -27.58
C PHE A 54 -39.92 -17.45 -27.47
N PRO A 55 -39.41 -16.73 -28.51
CA PRO A 55 -38.12 -16.05 -28.35
C PRO A 55 -38.22 -14.79 -27.47
N ILE A 56 -39.39 -14.15 -27.34
CA ILE A 56 -39.53 -12.90 -26.57
C ILE A 56 -39.27 -13.12 -25.08
N TYR A 57 -39.79 -14.20 -24.50
CA TYR A 57 -39.61 -14.51 -23.08
C TYR A 57 -38.17 -14.91 -22.74
N VAL A 58 -37.45 -15.55 -23.67
CA VAL A 58 -36.03 -15.89 -23.48
C VAL A 58 -35.16 -14.61 -23.50
N THR A 59 -35.45 -13.64 -24.38
CA THR A 59 -34.76 -12.34 -24.36
C THR A 59 -35.07 -11.52 -23.09
N ILE A 60 -36.31 -11.50 -22.61
CA ILE A 60 -36.66 -10.80 -21.37
C ILE A 60 -36.00 -11.47 -20.16
N LEU A 61 -35.94 -12.80 -20.12
CA LEU A 61 -35.23 -13.53 -19.06
C LEU A 61 -33.72 -13.24 -19.09
N PHE A 62 -33.11 -13.12 -20.28
CA PHE A 62 -31.71 -12.71 -20.43
C PHE A 62 -31.47 -11.26 -20.03
N ILE A 63 -32.38 -10.33 -20.32
CA ILE A 63 -32.29 -8.93 -19.89
C ILE A 63 -32.46 -8.84 -18.38
N VAL A 64 -33.40 -9.59 -17.79
CA VAL A 64 -33.58 -9.67 -16.33
C VAL A 64 -32.36 -10.31 -15.66
N LEU A 65 -31.76 -11.35 -16.25
CA LEU A 65 -30.51 -11.97 -15.77
C LEU A 65 -29.28 -11.06 -15.90
N LEU A 66 -29.20 -10.25 -16.96
CA LEU A 66 -28.16 -9.22 -17.14
C LEU A 66 -28.34 -8.06 -16.16
N THR A 67 -29.57 -7.71 -15.78
CA THR A 67 -29.81 -6.71 -14.72
C THR A 67 -29.71 -7.28 -13.30
N SER A 68 -29.93 -8.58 -13.10
CA SER A 68 -29.84 -9.23 -11.77
C SER A 68 -28.42 -9.67 -11.40
N ALA A 69 -27.44 -9.44 -12.26
CA ALA A 69 -26.02 -9.46 -11.90
C ALA A 69 -25.55 -8.11 -11.30
N SER A 70 -26.46 -7.17 -11.06
CA SER A 70 -26.17 -5.95 -10.31
C SER A 70 -26.67 -6.13 -8.87
N VAL A 71 -25.74 -6.02 -7.92
CA VAL A 71 -25.99 -5.91 -6.46
C VAL A 71 -26.16 -7.23 -5.71
N TYR A 72 -25.09 -8.04 -5.63
CA TYR A 72 -24.56 -8.49 -4.33
C TYR A 72 -23.14 -9.05 -4.53
N ALA A 73 -22.16 -8.17 -4.71
CA ALA A 73 -20.77 -8.52 -4.47
C ALA A 73 -20.37 -7.81 -3.18
N ALA A 74 -20.35 -8.55 -2.07
CA ALA A 74 -19.48 -8.21 -0.97
C ALA A 74 -18.05 -8.24 -1.55
N SER A 75 -17.51 -7.07 -1.82
CA SER A 75 -16.22 -6.86 -2.48
C SER A 75 -15.09 -7.17 -1.51
N GLU A 76 -14.87 -8.44 -1.20
CA GLU A 76 -13.80 -8.87 -0.29
C GLU A 76 -12.42 -8.69 -0.92
N LEU A 77 -12.35 -8.67 -2.27
CA LEU A 77 -11.12 -8.53 -3.01
C LEU A 77 -11.33 -7.79 -4.34
N ILE A 78 -10.62 -6.67 -4.53
CA ILE A 78 -10.54 -5.94 -5.81
C ILE A 78 -9.08 -5.97 -6.30
N GLN A 79 -8.87 -6.12 -7.60
CA GLN A 79 -7.54 -6.09 -8.20
C GLN A 79 -7.50 -5.13 -9.39
N ILE A 80 -6.48 -4.27 -9.44
CA ILE A 80 -6.13 -3.50 -10.64
C ILE A 80 -4.99 -4.22 -11.34
N ARG A 81 -5.14 -4.43 -12.65
CA ARG A 81 -4.16 -5.07 -13.52
C ARG A 81 -3.66 -4.12 -14.60
N ASP A 82 -2.43 -4.33 -15.05
CA ASP A 82 -1.92 -3.64 -16.24
C ASP A 82 -2.42 -4.31 -17.54
N ARG A 83 -2.06 -3.72 -18.69
CA ARG A 83 -2.39 -4.27 -20.02
C ARG A 83 -1.82 -5.67 -20.29
N ALA A 84 -0.75 -6.07 -19.59
CA ALA A 84 -0.19 -7.42 -19.69
C ALA A 84 -0.96 -8.44 -18.83
N GLY A 85 -1.87 -7.96 -17.96
CA GLY A 85 -2.65 -8.78 -17.04
C GLY A 85 -2.00 -8.95 -15.67
N ASP A 86 -0.86 -8.30 -15.41
CA ASP A 86 -0.17 -8.38 -14.13
C ASP A 86 -0.92 -7.59 -13.06
N VAL A 87 -1.13 -8.20 -11.89
CA VAL A 87 -1.75 -7.51 -10.74
C VAL A 87 -0.79 -6.43 -10.22
N LYS A 88 -1.23 -5.17 -10.25
CA LYS A 88 -0.47 -4.04 -9.70
C LYS A 88 -0.97 -3.61 -8.35
N ILE A 89 -2.26 -3.74 -8.10
CA ILE A 89 -2.91 -3.39 -6.83
C ILE A 89 -3.88 -4.51 -6.46
N LYS A 90 -3.87 -4.90 -5.20
CA LYS A 90 -4.83 -5.82 -4.60
C LYS A 90 -5.39 -5.15 -3.35
N SER A 91 -6.69 -4.88 -3.33
CA SER A 91 -7.40 -4.43 -2.14
C SER A 91 -8.03 -5.63 -1.45
N ILE A 92 -7.85 -5.75 -0.14
CA ILE A 92 -8.49 -6.75 0.71
C ILE A 92 -9.23 -6.04 1.85
N VAL A 93 -10.46 -6.44 2.11
CA VAL A 93 -11.20 -5.98 3.30
C VAL A 93 -10.97 -6.99 4.41
N LEU A 94 -10.39 -6.56 5.54
CA LEU A 94 -10.14 -7.43 6.67
C LEU A 94 -11.37 -7.47 7.59
N GLU A 95 -11.95 -8.66 7.77
CA GLU A 95 -13.14 -8.88 8.63
C GLU A 95 -12.90 -8.59 10.12
N SER A 96 -11.64 -8.62 10.57
CA SER A 96 -11.28 -8.17 11.91
C SER A 96 -10.21 -7.10 11.83
N GLU A 97 -10.34 -6.07 12.67
CA GLU A 97 -9.19 -5.24 13.03
C GLU A 97 -8.04 -6.19 13.37
N SER A 98 -6.88 -5.97 12.73
CA SER A 98 -5.66 -6.62 13.20
C SER A 98 -5.59 -6.31 14.68
N LYS A 99 -5.70 -7.33 15.55
CA LYS A 99 -5.51 -7.13 16.99
C LYS A 99 -4.08 -6.63 17.14
N ILE A 100 -3.92 -5.31 17.17
CA ILE A 100 -2.69 -4.69 17.65
C ILE A 100 -2.63 -5.17 19.08
N VAL A 101 -1.81 -6.19 19.32
CA VAL A 101 -1.45 -6.56 20.69
C VAL A 101 -0.81 -5.29 21.22
N PRO A 102 -1.42 -4.62 22.21
CA PRO A 102 -0.81 -3.41 22.74
C PRO A 102 0.57 -3.82 23.23
N TYR A 103 1.60 -3.27 22.62
CA TYR A 103 2.93 -3.34 23.20
C TYR A 103 2.80 -2.72 24.58
N THR A 104 2.89 -3.53 25.62
CA THR A 104 3.04 -3.03 26.98
C THR A 104 4.30 -2.18 26.97
N LEU A 105 4.12 -0.85 26.98
CA LEU A 105 5.17 0.11 27.25
C LEU A 105 5.78 -0.29 28.59
N GLN A 106 6.98 -0.86 28.54
CA GLN A 106 7.81 -0.96 29.72
C GLN A 106 8.07 0.49 30.15
N ASN A 107 7.68 0.83 31.39
CA ASN A 107 7.61 2.22 31.88
C ASN A 107 8.98 2.90 32.08
N ASP A 108 10.07 2.31 31.58
CA ASP A 108 11.38 2.90 31.57
C ASP A 108 11.68 3.40 30.14
N PRO A 109 12.05 4.68 29.94
CA PRO A 109 12.47 5.12 28.62
C PRO A 109 13.67 4.26 28.21
N PRO A 110 13.59 3.50 27.09
CA PRO A 110 14.70 2.72 26.63
C PRO A 110 15.90 3.64 26.40
N LEU A 111 17.10 3.18 26.74
CA LEU A 111 18.32 3.94 26.42
C LEU A 111 18.32 4.27 24.92
N PRO A 112 18.65 5.52 24.53
CA PRO A 112 18.57 5.94 23.14
C PRO A 112 19.46 5.05 22.27
N THR A 113 18.86 4.47 21.24
CA THR A 113 19.55 3.58 20.30
C THR A 113 20.52 4.38 19.43
N TYR A 114 21.44 3.71 18.75
CA TYR A 114 22.29 4.37 17.75
C TYR A 114 21.46 5.04 16.65
N ARG A 115 20.32 4.46 16.27
CA ARG A 115 19.38 5.06 15.32
C ARG A 115 18.83 6.39 15.84
N ASP A 116 18.46 6.47 17.11
CA ASP A 116 17.92 7.71 17.70
C ASP A 116 18.96 8.82 17.71
N ARG A 117 20.22 8.49 18.00
CA ARG A 117 21.34 9.44 17.91
C ARG A 117 21.57 9.96 16.50
N VAL A 118 21.44 9.09 15.49
CA VAL A 118 21.55 9.51 14.08
C VAL A 118 20.33 10.36 13.68
N LEU A 119 19.14 10.06 14.23
CA LEU A 119 17.92 10.83 13.99
C LEU A 119 18.02 12.27 14.49
N GLU A 120 18.69 12.50 15.61
CA GLU A 120 18.95 13.84 16.14
C GLU A 120 19.92 14.67 15.26
N LEU A 121 20.74 14.00 14.45
CA LEU A 121 21.75 14.66 13.60
C LEU A 121 21.25 14.96 12.18
N VAL A 122 20.26 14.20 11.69
CA VAL A 122 19.77 14.34 10.31
C VAL A 122 18.88 15.57 10.15
N LYS A 123 19.30 16.48 9.27
CA LYS A 123 18.54 17.70 8.96
C LYS A 123 17.39 17.41 8.00
N PRO A 124 16.33 18.24 7.96
CA PRO A 124 15.27 18.11 6.97
C PRO A 124 15.82 18.06 5.54
N GLY A 125 15.42 17.03 4.78
CA GLY A 125 15.86 16.75 3.41
C GLY A 125 17.18 16.03 3.29
N GLN A 126 17.86 15.78 4.41
CA GLN A 126 19.13 15.07 4.43
C GLN A 126 18.89 13.56 4.56
N MET A 127 19.79 12.80 3.96
CA MET A 127 19.90 11.36 4.15
C MET A 127 21.29 11.07 4.70
N LEU A 128 21.35 10.34 5.81
CA LEU A 128 22.57 9.88 6.42
C LEU A 128 22.69 8.37 6.26
N ALA A 129 23.86 7.91 5.86
CA ALA A 129 24.27 6.53 6.01
C ALA A 129 25.01 6.39 7.34
N TYR A 130 24.78 5.30 8.05
CA TYR A 130 25.53 5.01 9.25
C TYR A 130 25.87 3.52 9.38
N TYR A 131 26.98 3.27 10.05
CA TYR A 131 27.46 1.95 10.41
C TYR A 131 27.68 1.91 11.92
N VAL A 132 27.18 0.85 12.55
CA VAL A 132 27.46 0.54 13.94
C VAL A 132 28.41 -0.64 14.00
N ARG A 133 29.59 -0.46 14.60
CA ARG A 133 30.54 -1.56 14.77
C ARG A 133 29.94 -2.67 15.63
N ASN A 134 30.01 -3.88 15.11
CA ASN A 134 29.63 -5.10 15.80
C ASN A 134 30.55 -6.22 15.32
N ASP A 135 31.33 -6.79 16.23
CA ASP A 135 32.29 -7.87 15.90
C ASP A 135 31.58 -9.19 15.52
N SER A 136 30.28 -9.29 15.80
CA SER A 136 29.46 -10.49 15.60
C SER A 136 28.79 -10.57 14.22
N SER A 137 28.94 -9.55 13.38
CA SER A 137 28.18 -9.44 12.12
C SER A 137 28.97 -8.73 11.03
N PRO A 138 28.72 -9.03 9.75
CA PRO A 138 29.30 -8.27 8.66
C PRO A 138 28.90 -6.80 8.76
N LEU A 139 29.72 -5.93 8.18
CA LEU A 139 29.41 -4.50 8.10
C LEU A 139 28.13 -4.30 7.29
N THR A 140 27.09 -3.82 7.96
CA THR A 140 25.81 -3.45 7.33
C THR A 140 25.63 -1.94 7.41
N ILE A 141 25.41 -1.32 6.26
CA ILE A 141 25.12 0.11 6.14
C ILE A 141 23.62 0.31 6.33
N GLN A 142 23.27 1.17 7.29
CA GLN A 142 21.91 1.60 7.52
C GLN A 142 21.73 3.02 6.99
N TYR A 143 20.50 3.35 6.56
CA TYR A 143 20.18 4.67 6.07
C TYR A 143 19.06 5.29 6.90
N LEU A 144 19.16 6.59 7.12
CA LEU A 144 18.16 7.38 7.79
C LEU A 144 17.91 8.65 6.99
N HIS A 145 16.64 8.97 6.79
CA HIS A 145 16.22 10.18 6.10
C HIS A 145 15.26 10.97 6.99
N ASN A 146 15.43 12.28 7.01
CA ASN A 146 14.46 13.19 7.60
C ASN A 146 13.75 13.94 6.49
N THR A 147 12.44 13.73 6.37
CA THR A 147 11.65 14.27 5.27
C THR A 147 11.61 15.79 5.30
N ASN A 148 12.07 16.43 4.22
CA ASN A 148 11.85 17.86 4.02
C ASN A 148 10.40 18.10 3.62
N THR A 149 9.75 19.04 4.29
CA THR A 149 8.41 19.50 3.95
C THR A 149 8.52 20.90 3.35
N ASN A 150 8.02 21.07 2.13
CA ASN A 150 7.91 22.38 1.49
C ASN A 150 6.50 22.90 1.75
N THR A 151 6.38 24.13 2.24
CA THR A 151 5.08 24.79 2.47
C THR A 151 4.58 25.55 1.23
N SER A 152 5.33 25.48 0.12
CA SER A 152 4.98 26.03 -1.18
C SER A 152 4.93 24.90 -2.22
N TYR A 153 3.86 24.86 -3.02
CA TYR A 153 3.74 23.90 -4.12
C TYR A 153 4.83 24.11 -5.18
N ASN A 154 5.24 25.36 -5.41
CA ASN A 154 6.33 25.65 -6.35
C ASN A 154 7.66 25.05 -5.88
N ASP A 155 7.99 25.17 -4.60
CA ASP A 155 9.23 24.61 -4.04
C ASP A 155 9.19 23.08 -4.02
N PHE A 156 8.01 22.52 -3.77
CA PHE A 156 7.76 21.08 -3.94
C PHE A 156 8.00 20.63 -5.40
N ASN A 157 7.52 21.37 -6.41
CA ASN A 157 7.76 21.04 -7.81
C ASN A 157 9.25 21.09 -8.19
N VAL A 158 10.00 22.06 -7.65
CA VAL A 158 11.46 22.10 -7.81
C VAL A 158 12.10 20.86 -7.18
N LEU A 159 11.62 20.45 -6.00
CA LEU A 159 12.10 19.24 -5.33
C LEU A 159 11.78 17.96 -6.13
N LEU A 160 10.58 17.85 -6.71
CA LEU A 160 10.21 16.74 -7.59
C LEU A 160 11.17 16.61 -8.77
N ALA A 161 11.45 17.73 -9.46
CA ALA A 161 12.36 17.77 -10.59
C ALA A 161 13.80 17.40 -10.20
N ARG A 162 14.32 17.96 -9.09
CA ARG A 162 15.66 17.66 -8.57
C ARG A 162 15.85 16.18 -8.26
N THR A 163 14.80 15.50 -7.82
CA THR A 163 14.86 14.14 -7.25
C THR A 163 14.26 13.07 -8.15
N SER A 164 13.79 13.43 -9.34
CA SER A 164 13.08 12.52 -10.25
C SER A 164 11.92 11.76 -9.59
N ALA A 165 11.32 12.35 -8.55
CA ALA A 165 10.22 11.78 -7.79
C ALA A 165 9.00 11.50 -8.70
N PRO A 166 8.08 10.61 -8.30
CA PRO A 166 6.77 10.54 -8.95
C PRO A 166 6.07 11.91 -8.90
N VAL A 167 5.39 12.28 -9.99
CA VAL A 167 4.77 13.61 -10.12
C VAL A 167 3.35 13.56 -9.58
N ILE A 168 2.99 14.53 -8.75
CA ILE A 168 1.62 14.80 -8.33
C ILE A 168 1.20 16.15 -8.90
N LYS A 169 0.18 16.14 -9.77
CA LYS A 169 -0.43 17.36 -10.29
C LYS A 169 -1.11 18.13 -9.15
N GLU A 170 -1.11 19.46 -9.23
CA GLU A 170 -1.91 20.27 -8.32
C GLU A 170 -3.39 19.95 -8.53
N PRO A 171 -4.16 19.61 -7.47
CA PRO A 171 -5.55 19.26 -7.64
C PRO A 171 -6.38 20.52 -7.94
N VAL A 172 -7.06 20.53 -9.09
CA VAL A 172 -7.84 21.69 -9.57
C VAL A 172 -9.28 21.74 -9.06
N ASN A 173 -9.76 20.64 -8.48
CA ASN A 173 -11.16 20.48 -8.02
C ASN A 173 -11.27 20.40 -6.49
N LEU A 174 -10.36 21.03 -5.76
CA LEU A 174 -10.46 21.09 -4.30
C LEU A 174 -11.71 21.89 -3.89
N PRO A 175 -12.48 21.42 -2.91
CA PRO A 175 -13.56 22.22 -2.34
C PRO A 175 -13.04 23.54 -1.76
N ASP A 176 -13.91 24.55 -1.73
CA ASP A 176 -13.55 25.87 -1.21
C ASP A 176 -13.00 25.79 0.22
N GLY A 177 -11.89 26.49 0.45
CA GLY A 177 -11.24 26.62 1.75
C GLY A 177 -10.12 25.62 2.02
N PHE A 178 -9.86 24.66 1.13
CA PHE A 178 -8.65 23.85 1.20
C PHE A 178 -7.43 24.66 0.77
N THR A 179 -6.35 24.57 1.55
CA THR A 179 -5.07 25.22 1.26
C THR A 179 -3.95 24.21 1.28
N PHE A 180 -2.95 24.41 0.42
CA PHE A 180 -1.72 23.63 0.44
C PHE A 180 -1.03 23.74 1.80
N LYS A 181 -0.82 22.61 2.48
CA LYS A 181 -0.15 22.57 3.78
C LYS A 181 1.32 22.23 3.61
N TYR A 182 1.62 21.13 2.93
CA TYR A 182 2.98 20.78 2.55
C TYR A 182 3.06 19.81 1.38
N GLY A 183 4.26 19.74 0.81
CA GLY A 183 4.68 18.69 -0.12
C GLY A 183 6.05 18.14 0.26
N SER A 184 6.22 16.83 0.14
CA SER A 184 7.45 16.14 0.50
C SER A 184 7.79 15.02 -0.48
N VAL A 185 9.05 14.61 -0.49
CA VAL A 185 9.51 13.44 -1.24
C VAL A 185 10.32 12.54 -0.32
N MET A 186 10.26 11.24 -0.56
CA MET A 186 11.08 10.26 0.16
C MET A 186 12.12 9.68 -0.80
N PRO A 187 13.40 9.63 -0.40
CA PRO A 187 14.45 9.08 -1.22
C PRO A 187 14.20 7.59 -1.47
N LEU A 188 14.63 7.13 -2.65
CA LEU A 188 14.72 5.71 -2.92
C LEU A 188 15.83 5.13 -2.02
N ILE A 189 15.43 4.53 -0.91
CA ILE A 189 16.37 3.79 -0.04
C ILE A 189 16.71 2.48 -0.76
N PRO A 190 17.99 2.23 -1.09
CA PRO A 190 18.38 0.99 -1.74
C PRO A 190 18.00 -0.23 -0.87
N ASN A 191 17.36 -1.24 -1.45
CA ASN A 191 17.26 -2.54 -0.79
C ASN A 191 18.67 -3.19 -0.72
N GLU A 192 18.91 -4.11 0.21
CA GLU A 192 20.26 -4.66 0.44
C GLU A 192 20.93 -5.22 -0.83
N HIS A 193 20.14 -5.80 -1.74
CA HIS A 193 20.65 -6.37 -2.99
C HIS A 193 21.10 -5.28 -3.98
N ASP A 194 20.22 -4.32 -4.29
CA ASP A 194 20.50 -3.22 -5.21
C ASP A 194 21.52 -2.23 -4.64
N ALA A 195 21.53 -2.07 -3.30
CA ALA A 195 22.51 -1.28 -2.58
C ALA A 195 23.91 -1.80 -2.87
N SER A 196 24.12 -3.11 -2.72
CA SER A 196 25.43 -3.75 -2.81
C SER A 196 26.14 -3.55 -4.15
N LEU A 197 25.38 -3.27 -5.21
CA LEU A 197 25.85 -3.07 -6.58
C LEU A 197 26.11 -1.60 -6.93
N SER A 198 25.75 -0.66 -6.06
CA SER A 198 25.89 0.77 -6.34
C SER A 198 27.29 1.30 -6.00
N GLU A 199 27.79 2.23 -6.81
CA GLU A 199 29.07 2.93 -6.56
C GLU A 199 29.06 3.65 -5.21
N GLU A 200 27.93 4.25 -4.83
CA GLU A 200 27.78 4.95 -3.56
C GLU A 200 27.88 3.99 -2.37
N HIS A 201 27.27 2.81 -2.45
CA HIS A 201 27.44 1.80 -1.40
C HIS A 201 28.88 1.30 -1.32
N ALA A 202 29.55 1.06 -2.46
CA ALA A 202 30.96 0.67 -2.48
C ALA A 202 31.85 1.74 -1.83
N ARG A 203 31.59 3.03 -2.12
CA ARG A 203 32.25 4.18 -1.50
C ARG A 203 32.04 4.19 0.02
N LEU A 204 30.78 4.12 0.47
CA LEU A 204 30.42 4.13 1.89
C LEU A 204 31.02 2.94 2.63
N LEU A 205 31.01 1.75 2.03
CA LEU A 205 31.58 0.54 2.60
C LEU A 205 33.10 0.67 2.80
N ALA A 206 33.81 1.18 1.79
CA ALA A 206 35.24 1.41 1.89
C ALA A 206 35.56 2.48 2.96
N LEU A 207 34.80 3.58 2.99
CA LEU A 207 34.94 4.65 3.97
C LEU A 207 34.72 4.14 5.40
N PHE A 208 33.62 3.43 5.66
CA PHE A 208 33.33 2.93 7.00
C PHE A 208 34.33 1.86 7.47
N LYS A 209 34.82 1.00 6.57
CA LYS A 209 35.93 0.07 6.91
C LYS A 209 37.20 0.82 7.30
N GLN A 210 37.58 1.82 6.51
CA GLN A 210 38.77 2.64 6.79
C GLN A 210 38.65 3.36 8.13
N ARG A 211 37.52 4.02 8.38
CA ARG A 211 37.27 4.74 9.64
C ARG A 211 37.20 3.80 10.84
N ALA A 212 36.56 2.64 10.70
CA ALA A 212 36.53 1.65 11.77
C ALA A 212 37.93 1.10 12.12
N ALA A 213 38.82 0.94 11.14
CA ALA A 213 40.19 0.55 11.42
C ALA A 213 41.02 1.66 12.09
N ALA A 214 40.78 2.92 11.71
CA ALA A 214 41.53 4.08 12.21
C ALA A 214 41.05 4.58 13.58
N GLU A 215 39.78 4.37 13.92
CA GLU A 215 39.11 4.90 15.12
C GLU A 215 38.63 3.72 15.99
N PRO A 216 39.53 2.96 16.66
CA PRO A 216 39.18 1.73 17.37
C PRO A 216 38.21 1.94 18.54
N ASP A 217 38.19 3.13 19.14
CA ASP A 217 37.31 3.46 20.28
C ASP A 217 35.92 3.96 19.86
N GLN A 218 35.67 4.12 18.55
CA GLN A 218 34.37 4.55 18.03
C GLN A 218 33.54 3.38 17.49
N ASN A 219 32.27 3.37 17.85
CA ASN A 219 31.30 2.35 17.42
C ASN A 219 30.25 2.88 16.45
N LEU A 220 30.15 4.19 16.21
CA LEU A 220 29.18 4.79 15.31
C LEU A 220 29.89 5.65 14.28
N PHE A 221 29.69 5.32 13.01
CA PHE A 221 30.23 6.06 11.88
C PHE A 221 29.07 6.56 11.05
N ILE A 222 29.07 7.84 10.71
CA ILE A 222 27.98 8.52 9.99
C ILE A 222 28.59 9.27 8.81
N GLU A 223 27.90 9.22 7.68
CA GLU A 223 28.25 9.91 6.45
C GLU A 223 26.99 10.45 5.77
N GLU A 224 27.07 11.64 5.19
CA GLU A 224 25.98 12.18 4.38
C GLU A 224 25.91 11.50 3.02
N VAL A 225 24.67 11.21 2.58
CA VAL A 225 24.38 10.61 1.28
C VAL A 225 23.76 11.65 0.37
N ASN A 226 24.45 11.95 -0.72
CA ASN A 226 23.91 12.80 -1.78
C ASN A 226 22.92 11.99 -2.62
N TRP A 227 21.64 12.11 -2.30
CA TRP A 227 20.58 11.40 -3.00
C TRP A 227 19.93 12.29 -4.06
N THR A 228 19.62 11.68 -5.21
CA THR A 228 19.02 12.35 -6.38
C THR A 228 17.81 11.60 -6.93
N LYS A 229 17.43 10.49 -6.30
CA LYS A 229 16.31 9.64 -6.71
C LYS A 229 15.33 9.49 -5.55
N ALA A 230 14.06 9.76 -5.82
CA ALA A 230 12.94 9.51 -4.93
C ALA A 230 11.96 8.53 -5.57
N ASN A 231 11.38 7.66 -4.76
CA ASN A 231 10.34 6.73 -5.18
C ASN A 231 8.96 7.09 -4.63
N ILE A 232 8.87 8.03 -3.69
CA ILE A 232 7.60 8.50 -3.13
C ILE A 232 7.57 10.01 -3.13
N SER A 233 6.42 10.57 -3.49
CA SER A 233 6.07 11.97 -3.27
C SER A 233 4.75 12.04 -2.52
N GLU A 234 4.58 13.06 -1.69
CA GLU A 234 3.37 13.27 -0.91
C GLU A 234 2.99 14.74 -0.92
N LEU A 235 1.68 15.02 -0.96
CA LEU A 235 1.08 16.33 -0.75
C LEU A 235 -0.01 16.24 0.31
N GLU A 236 -0.17 17.30 1.08
CA GLU A 236 -1.29 17.46 2.01
C GLU A 236 -1.95 18.82 1.80
N TYR A 237 -3.27 18.80 1.63
CA TYR A 237 -4.13 19.98 1.67
C TYR A 237 -5.00 19.91 2.91
N THR A 238 -5.24 21.05 3.55
CA THR A 238 -6.04 21.10 4.77
C THR A 238 -7.08 22.19 4.74
N LYS A 239 -8.18 21.95 5.45
CA LYS A 239 -9.25 22.92 5.75
C LYS A 239 -9.74 22.64 7.16
N ASN A 240 -9.55 23.58 8.09
CA ASN A 240 -9.81 23.35 9.53
C ASN A 240 -9.10 22.08 10.01
N ASN A 241 -9.84 21.08 10.51
CA ASN A 241 -9.28 19.79 10.94
C ASN A 241 -9.22 18.76 9.79
N MET A 242 -9.79 19.05 8.62
CA MET A 242 -9.79 18.12 7.49
C MET A 242 -8.45 18.10 6.78
N SER A 243 -8.06 16.91 6.33
CA SER A 243 -6.89 16.72 5.49
C SER A 243 -7.23 15.88 4.26
N ILE A 244 -6.70 16.29 3.11
CA ILE A 244 -6.62 15.48 1.90
C ILE A 244 -5.13 15.22 1.67
N ARG A 245 -4.73 13.95 1.76
CA ARG A 245 -3.36 13.51 1.50
C ARG A 245 -3.31 12.78 0.17
N ILE A 246 -2.31 13.10 -0.64
CA ILE A 246 -2.08 12.52 -1.95
C ILE A 246 -0.67 11.97 -1.98
N GLN A 247 -0.54 10.68 -2.26
CA GLN A 247 0.74 10.00 -2.40
C GLN A 247 0.88 9.44 -3.80
N ALA A 248 2.09 9.53 -4.34
CA ALA A 248 2.48 8.86 -5.57
C ALA A 248 3.74 8.04 -5.32
N MET A 249 3.75 6.79 -5.79
CA MET A 249 4.76 5.79 -5.45
C MET A 249 5.22 5.04 -6.71
N LYS A 250 6.53 5.08 -6.99
CA LYS A 250 7.17 4.35 -8.10
C LYS A 250 7.76 3.04 -7.62
N ASN A 251 7.84 2.09 -8.54
CA ASN A 251 8.49 0.78 -8.33
C ASN A 251 7.85 -0.07 -7.22
N MET A 252 6.61 0.21 -6.85
CA MET A 252 5.84 -0.71 -6.01
C MET A 252 5.31 -1.85 -6.87
N ILE A 253 5.71 -3.08 -6.55
CA ILE A 253 5.23 -4.28 -7.24
C ILE A 253 4.21 -4.94 -6.31
N GLY A 254 2.99 -5.20 -6.83
CA GLY A 254 1.96 -5.93 -6.12
C GLY A 254 1.51 -5.24 -4.82
N MET A 255 1.16 -3.95 -4.89
CA MET A 255 0.69 -3.18 -3.74
C MET A 255 -0.56 -3.86 -3.15
N GLU A 256 -0.48 -4.31 -1.90
CA GLU A 256 -1.63 -4.78 -1.14
C GLU A 256 -2.15 -3.66 -0.24
N VAL A 257 -3.43 -3.36 -0.37
CA VAL A 257 -4.12 -2.36 0.45
C VAL A 257 -5.12 -3.11 1.32
N ALA A 258 -4.91 -3.08 2.63
CA ALA A 258 -5.86 -3.60 3.59
C ALA A 258 -6.80 -2.48 4.03
N LEU A 259 -8.10 -2.67 3.80
CA LEU A 259 -9.16 -1.81 4.30
C LEU A 259 -9.82 -2.47 5.51
N SER A 260 -10.26 -1.69 6.49
CA SER A 260 -11.07 -2.22 7.59
C SER A 260 -12.46 -2.64 7.09
N ALA A 261 -13.13 -3.55 7.81
CA ALA A 261 -14.51 -3.95 7.53
C ALA A 261 -15.52 -2.80 7.50
N GLU A 262 -15.16 -1.63 8.06
CA GLU A 262 -15.99 -0.42 8.07
C GLU A 262 -16.02 0.30 6.71
N TYR A 263 -15.14 -0.09 5.79
CA TYR A 263 -15.12 0.42 4.42
C TYR A 263 -16.01 -0.39 3.50
N THR A 264 -16.77 0.33 2.69
CA THR A 264 -17.30 -0.15 1.42
C THR A 264 -16.33 0.26 0.31
N GLN A 265 -16.14 -0.60 -0.69
CA GLN A 265 -15.29 -0.29 -1.83
C GLN A 265 -15.98 -0.61 -3.15
N GLU A 266 -15.66 0.16 -4.17
CA GLU A 266 -16.09 -0.02 -5.55
C GLU A 266 -14.96 0.31 -6.52
N THR A 267 -15.11 -0.17 -7.75
CA THR A 267 -14.21 0.19 -8.85
C THR A 267 -14.93 1.14 -9.80
N VAL A 268 -14.28 2.24 -10.16
CA VAL A 268 -14.78 3.24 -11.09
C VAL A 268 -13.74 3.48 -12.19
N ASP A 269 -14.18 3.54 -13.44
CA ASP A 269 -13.35 4.01 -14.55
C ASP A 269 -13.35 5.54 -14.62
N ILE A 270 -12.17 6.15 -14.55
CA ILE A 270 -11.99 7.59 -14.73
C ILE A 270 -11.03 7.78 -15.90
N ASN A 271 -11.55 8.25 -17.05
CA ASN A 271 -10.76 8.51 -18.26
C ASN A 271 -9.96 7.28 -18.73
N GLY A 272 -10.49 6.06 -18.58
CA GLY A 272 -9.79 4.82 -18.93
C GLY A 272 -8.78 4.33 -17.89
N ILE A 273 -8.76 4.93 -16.69
CA ILE A 273 -7.99 4.48 -15.54
C ILE A 273 -8.94 3.85 -14.52
N GLU A 274 -8.75 2.56 -14.27
CA GLU A 274 -9.44 1.83 -13.22
C GLU A 274 -8.99 2.34 -11.85
N THR A 275 -9.95 2.84 -11.06
CA THR A 275 -9.72 3.45 -9.75
C THR A 275 -10.58 2.74 -8.71
N ILE A 276 -9.95 2.27 -7.63
CA ILE A 276 -10.64 1.73 -6.46
C ILE A 276 -11.02 2.91 -5.57
N PHE A 277 -12.31 3.10 -5.32
CA PHE A 277 -12.82 4.01 -4.30
C PHE A 277 -13.25 3.23 -3.08
N ALA A 278 -12.91 3.73 -1.90
CA ALA A 278 -13.39 3.20 -0.63
C ALA A 278 -13.90 4.33 0.25
N SER A 279 -15.04 4.11 0.90
CA SER A 279 -15.65 5.02 1.86
C SER A 279 -16.13 4.27 3.09
N GLY A 280 -15.96 4.87 4.27
CA GLY A 280 -16.30 4.23 5.54
C GLY A 280 -16.31 5.23 6.69
N SER A 281 -16.72 4.79 7.87
CA SER A 281 -16.67 5.59 9.10
C SER A 281 -15.65 4.99 10.06
N ILE A 282 -14.48 5.62 10.19
CA ILE A 282 -13.44 5.21 11.12
C ILE A 282 -13.55 6.05 12.39
N HIS A 283 -13.69 5.41 13.55
CA HIS A 283 -13.78 6.09 14.85
C HIS A 283 -14.85 7.21 14.90
N GLY A 284 -15.93 7.06 14.12
CA GLY A 284 -17.03 8.02 14.02
C GLY A 284 -16.81 9.17 13.02
N PHE A 285 -15.70 9.18 12.29
CA PHE A 285 -15.42 10.14 11.23
C PHE A 285 -15.50 9.49 9.85
N GLN A 286 -16.16 10.19 8.93
CA GLN A 286 -16.21 9.77 7.55
C GLN A 286 -14.79 9.82 6.95
N SER A 287 -14.40 8.74 6.27
CA SER A 287 -13.11 8.60 5.64
C SER A 287 -13.29 8.13 4.20
N TYR A 288 -12.46 8.67 3.31
CA TYR A 288 -12.45 8.33 1.90
C TYR A 288 -11.04 7.96 1.44
N GLN A 289 -10.97 7.00 0.53
CA GLN A 289 -9.73 6.57 -0.08
C GLN A 289 -9.96 6.30 -1.58
N ALA A 290 -9.00 6.70 -2.41
CA ALA A 290 -8.96 6.36 -3.82
C ALA A 290 -7.58 5.88 -4.20
N ILE A 291 -7.51 4.81 -4.99
CA ILE A 291 -6.25 4.16 -5.36
C ILE A 291 -6.30 3.78 -6.84
N TRP A 292 -5.25 4.13 -7.59
CA TRP A 292 -5.11 3.73 -8.98
C TRP A 292 -3.65 3.51 -9.37
N TYR A 293 -3.46 2.92 -10.54
CA TYR A 293 -2.15 2.72 -11.15
C TYR A 293 -2.08 3.41 -12.51
N ASP A 294 -1.12 4.31 -12.68
CA ASP A 294 -0.77 4.88 -13.98
C ASP A 294 0.32 4.00 -14.63
N GLU A 295 -0.08 3.20 -15.62
CA GLU A 295 0.82 2.31 -16.36
C GLU A 295 1.88 3.07 -17.17
N ALA A 296 1.53 4.25 -17.72
CA ALA A 296 2.46 5.05 -18.51
C ALA A 296 3.60 5.59 -17.65
N GLN A 297 3.29 5.99 -16.42
CA GLN A 297 4.27 6.48 -15.45
C GLN A 297 4.82 5.40 -14.52
N LYS A 298 4.30 4.18 -14.58
CA LYS A 298 4.56 3.08 -13.64
C LYS A 298 4.46 3.52 -12.19
N THR A 299 3.42 4.29 -11.89
CA THR A 299 3.25 4.99 -10.60
C THR A 299 1.90 4.64 -9.99
N HIS A 300 1.93 4.22 -8.73
CA HIS A 300 0.76 4.03 -7.90
C HIS A 300 0.38 5.34 -7.27
N TYR A 301 -0.91 5.63 -7.22
CA TYR A 301 -1.43 6.80 -6.55
C TYR A 301 -2.42 6.38 -5.47
N GLN A 302 -2.36 7.08 -4.35
CA GLN A 302 -3.28 6.92 -3.25
C GLN A 302 -3.70 8.31 -2.76
N VAL A 303 -5.01 8.53 -2.68
CA VAL A 303 -5.58 9.74 -2.10
C VAL A 303 -6.40 9.33 -0.89
N THR A 304 -6.20 9.98 0.24
CA THR A 304 -7.01 9.77 1.44
C THR A 304 -7.59 11.10 1.91
N ALA A 305 -8.81 11.05 2.45
CA ALA A 305 -9.41 12.16 3.15
C ALA A 305 -9.97 11.66 4.49
N SER A 306 -9.64 12.37 5.57
CA SER A 306 -10.09 12.04 6.92
C SER A 306 -10.39 13.31 7.73
N ASP A 307 -11.13 13.13 8.84
CA ASP A 307 -11.64 14.13 9.79
C ASP A 307 -13.05 14.68 9.47
N ASN A 308 -13.49 15.70 10.21
CA ASN A 308 -14.86 16.18 10.35
C ASN A 308 -15.55 16.56 9.02
N VAL A 309 -16.85 16.29 9.00
CA VAL A 309 -17.67 15.87 7.85
C VAL A 309 -18.17 17.03 6.97
N ASP A 310 -17.28 17.75 6.28
CA ASP A 310 -17.68 18.73 5.24
C ASP A 310 -17.34 18.28 3.80
N LEU A 311 -16.71 17.12 3.61
CA LEU A 311 -16.42 16.54 2.29
C LEU A 311 -17.40 15.43 1.96
N THR A 312 -18.13 15.55 0.85
CA THR A 312 -18.96 14.45 0.34
C THR A 312 -18.15 13.50 -0.54
N GLU A 313 -18.65 12.28 -0.71
CA GLU A 313 -18.04 11.29 -1.60
C GLU A 313 -17.90 11.81 -3.04
N GLU A 314 -18.92 12.53 -3.53
CA GLU A 314 -18.90 13.14 -4.86
C GLU A 314 -17.82 14.23 -4.99
N GLN A 315 -17.65 15.07 -3.95
CA GLN A 315 -16.58 16.05 -3.93
C GLN A 315 -15.20 15.38 -3.90
N PHE A 316 -15.04 14.30 -3.13
CA PHE A 316 -13.81 13.52 -3.10
C PHE A 316 -13.50 12.91 -4.48
N LYS A 317 -14.50 12.30 -5.13
CA LYS A 317 -14.39 11.77 -6.51
C LYS A 317 -13.99 12.86 -7.51
N LEU A 318 -14.51 14.09 -7.37
CA LEU A 318 -14.10 15.23 -8.20
C LEU A 318 -12.64 15.64 -7.98
N VAL A 319 -12.14 15.61 -6.74
CA VAL A 319 -10.71 15.85 -6.44
C VAL A 319 -9.85 14.81 -7.14
N VAL A 320 -10.19 13.52 -6.99
CA VAL A 320 -9.45 12.41 -7.62
C VAL A 320 -9.46 12.51 -9.14
N LYS A 321 -10.61 12.83 -9.74
CA LYS A 321 -10.73 13.09 -11.18
C LYS A 321 -9.85 14.24 -11.66
N GLY A 322 -9.57 15.24 -10.82
CA GLY A 322 -8.66 16.33 -11.15
C GLY A 322 -7.18 15.92 -11.18
N LEU A 323 -6.83 14.77 -10.59
CA LEU A 323 -5.46 14.24 -10.54
C LEU A 323 -5.15 13.29 -11.71
N ILE A 324 -6.18 12.62 -12.25
CA ILE A 324 -6.10 11.72 -13.41
C ILE A 324 -6.10 12.55 -14.71
#